data_AF-A0A101FVK9-F1
#
_entry.id   AF-A0A101FVK9-F1
#
_cell.length_a   1.000
_cell.length_b   1.000
_cell.length_c   1.000
_cell.angle_alpha   90.00
_cell.angle_beta   90.00
_cell.angle_gamma   90.00
#
_symmetry.space_group_name_H-M   'P 1'
#
loop_
_entity.id
_entity.type
_entity.pdbx_description
1 polymer ?
#
loop_
_entity_poly.entity_id
_entity_poly.type
_entity_poly.pdbx_seq_one_letter_code
_entity_poly.pdbx_strand_id
1 'polypeptide(L)' 'MEIEDISRQGDGIARVEGFVIFVSETKVGDKVNICIDRVMRRFAIAHKV' A
#
# COMPACT_ATOMS: atom_id res chain seq x y z
N MET A 1 4.24 -2.19 8.06
CA MET A 1 4.71 -2.01 6.68
C MET A 1 5.10 -0.55 6.51
N GLU A 2 6.16 -0.26 5.76
CA GLU A 2 6.57 1.12 5.46
C GLU A 2 6.05 1.52 4.08
N ILE A 3 5.50 2.72 3.98
CA ILE A 3 5.06 3.28 2.70
C ILE A 3 6.24 3.94 2.01
N GLU A 4 6.60 3.40 0.85
CA GLU A 4 7.79 3.81 0.08
C GLU A 4 7.50 5.01 -0.82
N ASP A 5 6.27 5.10 -1.35
CA ASP A 5 5.90 6.12 -2.34
C ASP A 5 4.40 6.45 -2.29
N ILE A 6 3.97 7.46 -3.04
CA ILE A 6 2.57 7.86 -3.20
C ILE A 6 2.20 7.85 -4.68
N SER A 7 1.09 7.19 -4.99
CA SER A 7 0.54 7.17 -6.33
C SER A 7 0.00 8.54 -6.73
N ARG A 8 -0.17 8.79 -8.04
CA ARG A 8 -0.79 10.03 -8.53
C ARG A 8 -2.23 10.26 -8.01
N GLN A 9 -2.90 9.20 -7.56
CA GLN A 9 -4.26 9.28 -7.00
C GLN A 9 -4.26 9.57 -5.50
N GLY A 10 -3.08 9.56 -4.85
CA GLY A 10 -2.93 9.85 -3.43
C GLY A 10 -2.82 8.61 -2.54
N ASP A 11 -2.91 7.40 -3.11
CA ASP A 11 -2.72 6.16 -2.35
C ASP A 11 -1.24 5.89 -2.07
N GLY A 12 -0.93 5.41 -0.87
CA GLY A 12 0.40 4.93 -0.53
C GLY A 12 0.75 3.68 -1.33
N ILE A 13 2.03 3.56 -1.67
CA ILE A 13 2.58 2.40 -2.35
C ILE A 13 3.56 1.75 -1.40
N ALA A 14 3.34 0.47 -1.16
CA ALA A 14 4.24 -0.34 -0.37
C ALA A 14 4.56 -1.64 -1.11
N ARG A 15 5.77 -2.16 -0.91
CA ARG A 15 6.30 -3.29 -1.68
C ARG A 15 6.71 -4.41 -0.75
N VAL A 16 6.25 -5.62 -1.04
CA VAL A 16 6.63 -6.84 -0.33
C VAL A 16 7.16 -7.82 -1.35
N GLU A 17 8.45 -8.15 -1.26
CA GLU A 17 9.12 -9.10 -2.16
C GLU A 17 8.90 -8.78 -3.66
N GLY A 18 8.86 -7.48 -4.00
CA GLY A 18 8.60 -7.01 -5.37
C GLY A 18 7.13 -6.89 -5.75
N PHE A 19 6.20 -7.42 -4.95
CA PHE A 19 4.77 -7.29 -5.15
C PHE A 19 4.26 -5.94 -4.66
N VAL A 20 3.46 -5.27 -5.49
CA VAL A 20 2.98 -3.90 -5.23
C VAL A 20 1.65 -3.94 -4.48
N ILE A 21 1.56 -3.18 -3.39
CA ILE A 21 0.35 -3.02 -2.59
C ILE A 21 0.00 -1.54 -2.52
N PHE A 22 -1.21 -1.20 -2.96
CA PHE A 22 -1.78 0.14 -2.82
C PHE A 22 -2.51 0.23 -1.48
N VAL A 23 -2.16 1.24 -0.69
CA VAL A 23 -2.66 1.44 0.67
C VAL A 23 -3.35 2.80 0.77
N SER A 24 -4.67 2.80 0.93
CA SER A 24 -5.44 4.04 1.08
C SER A 24 -5.14 4.75 2.40
N GLU A 25 -5.29 6.08 2.41
CA GLU A 25 -5.16 6.93 3.61
C GLU A 25 -3.76 6.89 4.27
N THR A 26 -2.70 6.79 3.48
CA THR A 26 -1.32 6.76 3.97
C THR A 26 -0.42 7.77 3.28
N LYS A 27 0.75 8.04 3.88
CA LYS A 27 1.77 8.97 3.35
C LYS A 27 3.14 8.29 3.29
N VAL A 28 4.03 8.82 2.45
CA VAL A 28 5.43 8.35 2.38
C VAL A 28 6.08 8.41 3.77
N GLY A 29 6.76 7.32 4.15
CA GLY A 29 7.43 7.19 5.45
C GLY A 29 6.53 6.72 6.60
N ASP A 30 5.23 6.53 6.36
CA ASP A 30 4.33 5.97 7.37
C ASP A 30 4.69 4.51 7.66
N LYS A 31 4.76 4.18 8.95
CA LYS A 31 4.87 2.79 9.44
C LYS A 31 3.55 2.36 10.03
N VAL A 32 2.76 1.65 9.24
CA VAL A 32 1.39 1.28 9.59
C VAL A 32 1.15 -0.21 9.48
N ASN A 33 0.15 -0.69 10.21
CA ASN A 33 -0.46 -1.99 9.98
C ASN A 33 -1.53 -1.82 8.91
N ILE A 34 -1.60 -2.77 7.98
CA ILE A 34 -2.53 -2.74 6.87
C ILE A 34 -3.34 -4.03 6.84
N CYS A 35 -4.58 -3.95 6.37
CA CYS A 35 -5.42 -5.10 6.08
C CYS A 35 -5.63 -5.20 4.57
N ILE A 36 -5.40 -6.40 4.00
CA ILE A 36 -5.57 -6.62 2.56
C ILE A 36 -7.06 -6.80 2.25
N ASP A 37 -7.61 -5.93 1.42
CA ASP A 37 -9.00 -6.02 0.98
C ASP A 37 -9.15 -6.94 -0.22
N ARG A 38 -8.28 -6.78 -1.22
CA ARG A 38 -8.32 -7.54 -2.48
C ARG A 38 -6.93 -7.78 -3.04
N VAL A 39 -6.70 -9.02 -3.48
CA VAL A 39 -5.50 -9.42 -4.23
C VAL A 39 -5.86 -9.55 -5.70
N MET A 40 -5.16 -8.80 -6.56
CA MET A 40 -5.29 -8.84 -8.01
C MET A 40 -4.06 -9.52 -8.62
N ARG A 41 -4.11 -9.80 -9.93
CA ARG A 41 -3.04 -10.55 -10.63
C ARG A 41 -1.65 -9.90 -10.55
N ARG A 42 -1.57 -8.56 -10.41
CA ARG A 42 -0.30 -7.80 -10.44
C ARG A 42 -0.06 -6.92 -9.20
N PHE A 43 -1.06 -6.77 -8.34
CA PHE A 43 -1.00 -5.90 -7.17
C PHE A 43 -2.09 -6.29 -6.15
N ALA A 44 -2.04 -5.73 -4.95
CA ALA A 44 -3.13 -5.78 -3.98
C ALA A 44 -3.61 -4.38 -3.58
N ILE A 45 -4.83 -4.31 -3.08
CA ILE A 45 -5.42 -3.11 -2.47
C ILE A 45 -5.63 -3.40 -0.99
N ALA A 46 -5.28 -2.44 -0.15
CA ALA A 46 -5.34 -2.52 1.29
C ALA A 46 -5.73 -1.16 1.90
N HIS A 47 -6.20 -1.19 3.14
CA HIS A 47 -6.41 0.00 3.95
C HIS A 47 -5.58 -0.07 5.24
N LYS A 48 -5.34 1.10 5.83
CA LYS A 48 -4.72 1.25 7.14
C LYS A 48 -5.67 0.77 8.24
N VAL A 49 -5.12 0.01 9.20
CA VAL A 49 -5.81 -0.35 10.47
C VAL A 49 -5.49 0.69 11.55
#